data_AF-A0A925VFL5-F1
#
_entry.id   AF-A0A925VFL5-F1
#
_cell.length_a   1.000
_cell.length_b   1.000
_cell.length_c   1.000
_cell.angle_alpha   90.00
_cell.angle_beta   90.00
_cell.angle_gamma   90.00
#
_symmetry.space_group_name_H-M   'P 1'
#
loop_
_entity.id
_entity.type
_entity.pdbx_description
1 polymer ?
#
loop_
_entity_poly.entity_id
_entity_poly.type
_entity_poly.pdbx_seq_one_letter_code
_entity_poly.pdbx_strand_id
1 'polypeptide(L)'
;GTCAGAILLAQEISEGRHEGQPHLGLMDITVRRNAFGRQLDSFEAPVAVSGIPGLPLNAVFIRAPVIERVGPAVVVLGRLADGRIVAAQQGRLLATVFHPELTGDDRMHRFFLAL
;
A
#
# COMPACT_ATOMS: atom_id res chain seq x y z
N GLY A 1 -7.91 -0.63 -0.79
CA GLY A 1 -7.36 -1.99 -0.87
C GLY A 1 -6.10 -2.08 -0.02
N THR A 2 -6.07 -3.01 0.93
CA THR A 2 -4.92 -3.25 1.82
C THR A 2 -4.16 -4.50 1.35
N CYS A 3 -2.83 -4.48 1.32
CA CYS A 3 -1.95 -5.58 0.91
C CYS A 3 -2.38 -6.22 -0.44
N ALA A 4 -3.06 -7.37 -0.42
CA ALA A 4 -3.62 -8.00 -1.63
C ALA A 4 -4.56 -7.08 -2.41
N GLY A 5 -5.30 -6.21 -1.73
CA GLY A 5 -6.12 -5.18 -2.35
C GLY A 5 -5.32 -4.13 -3.11
N ALA A 6 -4.08 -3.81 -2.70
CA ALA A 6 -3.21 -2.93 -3.47
C ALA A 6 -2.73 -3.60 -4.76
N ILE A 7 -2.40 -4.90 -4.70
CA ILE A 7 -2.07 -5.70 -5.89
C ILE A 7 -3.27 -5.76 -6.85
N LEU A 8 -4.48 -5.97 -6.32
CA LEU A 8 -5.69 -6.06 -7.12
C LEU A 8 -6.02 -4.75 -7.85
N LEU A 9 -5.76 -3.60 -7.22
CA LEU A 9 -6.01 -2.27 -7.80
C LEU A 9 -4.96 -1.85 -8.83
N ALA A 10 -3.72 -2.32 -8.72
CA ALA A 10 -2.60 -1.87 -9.54
C ALA A 10 -2.79 -2.15 -11.03
N GLN A 11 -2.52 -1.17 -11.89
CA GLN A 11 -2.56 -1.34 -13.34
C GLN A 11 -1.50 -2.33 -13.84
N GLU A 12 -0.31 -2.30 -13.23
CA GLU A 12 0.82 -3.17 -13.60
C GLU A 12 1.35 -3.94 -12.38
N ILE A 13 1.74 -5.21 -12.60
CA ILE A 13 2.43 -6.04 -11.61
C ILE A 13 3.78 -6.44 -12.22
N SER A 14 4.89 -5.89 -11.70
CA SER A 14 6.22 -5.98 -12.32
C SER A 14 6.88 -7.36 -12.15
N GLU A 15 6.75 -8.00 -10.98
CA GLU A 15 7.29 -9.33 -10.71
C GLU A 15 6.38 -10.16 -9.80
N GLY A 16 6.52 -11.49 -9.89
CA GLY A 16 5.73 -12.45 -9.10
C GLY A 16 4.37 -12.81 -9.71
N ARG A 17 4.19 -12.55 -11.01
CA ARG A 17 3.00 -12.96 -11.77
C ARG A 17 3.04 -14.47 -12.05
N HIS A 18 1.90 -15.15 -11.93
CA HIS A 18 1.61 -16.28 -12.83
C HIS A 18 1.02 -15.64 -14.09
N GLU A 19 1.52 -15.97 -15.28
CA GLU A 19 0.92 -15.50 -16.54
C GLU A 19 -0.61 -15.61 -16.50
N GLY A 20 -1.31 -14.53 -16.85
CA GLY A 20 -2.78 -14.51 -16.88
C GLY A 20 -3.48 -14.27 -15.53
N GLN A 21 -2.79 -13.99 -14.42
CA GLN A 21 -3.47 -13.62 -13.17
C GLN A 21 -4.41 -12.41 -13.38
N PRO A 22 -5.71 -12.52 -13.06
CA PRO A 22 -6.65 -11.40 -13.14
C PRO A 22 -6.39 -10.37 -12.03
N HIS A 23 -6.52 -9.10 -12.39
CA HIS A 23 -6.54 -7.96 -11.48
C HIS A 23 -7.49 -6.88 -12.01
N LEU A 24 -7.91 -5.94 -11.17
CA LEU A 24 -8.87 -4.91 -11.57
C LEU A 24 -8.23 -3.80 -12.40
N GLY A 25 -6.95 -3.47 -12.12
CA GLY A 25 -6.17 -2.53 -12.93
C GLY A 25 -6.71 -1.11 -12.95
N LEU A 26 -7.31 -0.65 -11.85
CA LEU A 26 -8.03 0.63 -11.77
C LEU A 26 -7.15 1.81 -11.37
N MET A 27 -6.01 1.56 -10.73
CA MET A 27 -5.12 2.58 -10.19
C MET A 27 -3.79 2.57 -10.93
N ASP A 28 -3.32 3.74 -11.38
CA ASP A 28 -2.09 3.91 -12.17
C ASP A 28 -0.84 3.79 -11.27
N ILE A 29 -0.63 2.58 -10.78
CA ILE A 29 0.52 2.18 -9.98
C ILE A 29 1.10 0.88 -10.52
N THR A 30 2.41 0.74 -10.38
CA THR A 30 3.11 -0.55 -10.61
C THR A 30 3.45 -1.15 -9.25
N VAL A 31 3.03 -2.39 -9.03
CA VAL A 31 3.23 -3.09 -7.75
C VAL A 31 4.09 -4.34 -7.94
N ARG A 32 5.11 -4.50 -7.08
CA ARG A 32 5.90 -5.73 -6.99
C ARG A 32 5.49 -6.58 -5.80
N ARG A 33 5.15 -7.84 -6.05
CA ARG A 33 4.73 -8.77 -4.99
C ARG A 33 5.91 -9.20 -4.13
N ASN A 34 5.66 -9.43 -2.84
CA ASN A 34 6.64 -10.01 -1.89
C ASN A 34 8.02 -9.31 -1.94
N ALA A 35 8.02 -8.00 -2.14
CA ALA A 35 9.22 -7.23 -2.47
C ALA A 35 10.06 -6.86 -1.23
N PHE A 36 9.68 -7.34 -0.04
CA PHE A 36 10.36 -7.05 1.23
C PHE A 36 11.35 -8.12 1.69
N GLY A 37 11.44 -9.29 1.05
CA GLY A 37 12.40 -10.34 1.43
C GLY A 37 11.82 -11.75 1.52
N ARG A 38 12.58 -12.69 2.11
CA ARG A 38 12.14 -14.09 2.29
C ARG A 38 11.08 -14.19 3.40
N GLN A 39 10.34 -15.30 3.37
CA GLN A 39 9.14 -15.68 4.13
C GLN A 39 9.07 -15.37 5.66
N LEU A 40 10.13 -14.85 6.29
CA LEU A 40 10.23 -14.49 7.71
C LEU A 40 10.05 -12.98 8.00
N ASP A 41 10.02 -12.10 7.00
CA ASP A 41 10.05 -10.64 7.22
C ASP A 41 8.65 -10.02 7.37
N SER A 42 7.83 -10.55 8.28
CA SER A 42 6.77 -9.72 8.85
C SER A 42 7.44 -8.67 9.74
N PHE A 43 7.15 -7.40 9.52
CA PHE A 43 7.72 -6.34 10.33
C PHE A 43 6.70 -5.23 10.56
N GLU A 44 6.99 -4.42 11.57
CA GLU A 44 6.22 -3.23 11.90
C GLU A 44 7.13 -2.01 11.74
N ALA A 45 6.58 -0.94 11.20
CA ALA A 45 7.30 0.32 11.08
C ALA A 45 6.35 1.52 11.26
N PRO A 46 6.82 2.63 11.85
CA PRO A 46 6.05 3.86 11.89
C PRO A 46 5.91 4.45 10.48
N VAL A 47 4.69 4.79 10.08
CA VAL A 47 4.39 5.44 8.79
C VAL A 47 3.59 6.71 9.02
N ALA A 48 4.17 7.85 8.67
CA ALA A 48 3.42 9.10 8.55
C ALA A 48 2.58 9.06 7.27
N VAL A 49 1.28 9.36 7.38
CA VAL A 49 0.34 9.35 6.25
C VAL A 49 -0.22 10.74 6.05
N SER A 50 0.01 11.31 4.86
CA SER A 50 -0.57 12.60 4.46
C SER A 50 -2.09 12.56 4.56
N GLY A 51 -2.68 13.59 5.17
CA GLY A 51 -4.12 13.64 5.45
C GLY A 51 -4.55 12.96 6.76
N ILE A 52 -3.65 12.29 7.47
CA ILE A 52 -3.90 11.74 8.82
C ILE A 52 -3.00 12.48 9.83
N PRO A 53 -3.53 13.42 10.63
CA PRO A 53 -2.73 14.17 11.59
C PRO A 53 -2.30 13.32 12.80
N GLY A 54 -1.26 13.79 13.49
CA GLY A 54 -0.76 13.22 14.73
C GLY A 54 0.48 12.34 14.56
N LEU A 55 0.66 11.40 15.49
CA LEU A 55 1.79 10.46 15.45
C LEU A 55 1.67 9.52 14.25
N PRO A 56 2.82 9.04 13.70
CA PRO A 56 2.84 7.99 12.69
C PRO A 56 1.95 6.80 13.07
N LEU A 57 1.32 6.18 12.07
CA LEU A 57 0.61 4.92 12.27
C LEU A 57 1.62 3.81 12.52
N ASN A 58 1.29 2.86 13.41
CA ASN A 58 2.02 1.61 13.47
C ASN A 58 1.60 0.75 12.26
N ALA A 59 2.44 0.63 11.24
CA ALA A 59 2.10 -0.10 10.03
C ALA A 59 2.62 -1.54 10.09
N VAL A 60 1.71 -2.52 9.98
CA VAL A 60 2.02 -3.95 10.00
C VAL A 60 2.18 -4.47 8.58
N PHE A 61 3.36 -5.00 8.24
CA PHE A 61 3.68 -5.54 6.91
C PHE A 61 3.82 -7.05 7.00
N ILE A 62 2.97 -7.79 6.26
CA ILE A 62 3.01 -9.26 6.21
C ILE A 62 3.14 -9.67 4.75
N ARG A 63 4.32 -10.18 4.36
CA ARG A 63 4.66 -10.49 2.95
C ARG A 63 4.23 -9.36 2.01
N ALA A 64 4.48 -8.12 2.44
CA ALA A 64 3.92 -6.95 1.80
C ALA A 64 4.42 -6.81 0.35
N PRO A 65 3.58 -6.29 -0.56
CA PRO A 65 4.05 -5.79 -1.84
C PRO A 65 4.72 -4.42 -1.72
N VAL A 66 5.45 -3.97 -2.73
CA VAL A 66 5.96 -2.58 -2.83
C VAL A 66 5.28 -1.87 -4.00
N ILE A 67 4.92 -0.59 -3.82
CA ILE A 67 4.54 0.29 -4.93
C ILE A 67 5.83 0.88 -5.52
N GLU A 68 6.17 0.47 -6.75
CA GLU A 68 7.42 0.86 -7.41
C GLU A 68 7.27 2.11 -8.27
N ARG A 69 6.10 2.28 -8.89
CA ARG A 69 5.77 3.42 -9.73
C ARG A 69 4.41 3.97 -9.35
N VAL A 70 4.28 5.28 -9.44
CA VAL A 70 3.00 5.99 -9.35
C VAL A 70 2.83 6.86 -10.59
N GLY A 71 1.61 6.90 -11.12
CA GLY A 71 1.22 7.76 -12.21
C GLY A 71 1.07 9.22 -11.81
N PRO A 72 0.89 10.14 -12.78
CA PRO A 72 0.83 11.58 -12.52
C PRO A 72 -0.39 12.00 -11.70
N ALA A 73 -1.49 11.24 -11.74
CA ALA A 73 -2.71 11.51 -10.98
C ALA A 73 -2.72 10.85 -9.59
N VAL A 74 -1.66 10.10 -9.23
CA VAL A 74 -1.56 9.38 -7.96
C VAL A 74 -0.84 10.23 -6.94
N VAL A 75 -1.47 10.43 -5.78
CA VAL A 75 -0.87 11.09 -4.63
C VAL A 75 -0.22 10.03 -3.73
N VAL A 76 1.08 10.16 -3.49
CA VAL A 76 1.78 9.34 -2.48
C VAL A 76 1.41 9.86 -1.09
N LEU A 77 0.77 9.01 -0.29
CA LEU A 77 0.33 9.36 1.06
C LEU A 77 1.38 9.00 2.11
N GLY A 78 2.12 7.91 1.94
CA GLY A 78 3.06 7.42 2.95
C GLY A 78 4.27 6.71 2.37
N ARG A 79 5.42 6.90 3.02
CA ARG A 79 6.70 6.26 2.70
C ARG A 79 7.35 5.68 3.95
N LEU A 80 8.13 4.62 3.76
CA LEU A 80 9.10 4.16 4.76
C LEU A 80 10.33 5.08 4.78
N ALA A 81 11.16 4.93 5.82
CA ALA A 81 12.39 5.69 5.97
C ALA A 81 13.38 5.51 4.80
N ASP A 82 13.35 4.36 4.13
CA ASP A 82 14.17 4.08 2.94
C ASP A 82 13.53 4.56 1.62
N GLY A 83 12.42 5.30 1.70
CA GLY A 83 11.75 5.91 0.55
C GLY A 83 10.72 5.04 -0.15
N ARG A 84 10.59 3.75 0.20
CA ARG A 84 9.58 2.85 -0.39
C ARG A 84 8.17 3.39 -0.15
N ILE A 85 7.35 3.39 -1.20
CA ILE A 85 5.96 3.87 -1.16
C ILE A 85 5.09 2.78 -0.54
N VAL A 86 4.34 3.13 0.50
CA VAL A 86 3.52 2.18 1.26
C VAL A 86 2.05 2.56 1.37
N ALA A 87 1.70 3.80 1.01
CA ALA A 87 0.32 4.24 0.86
C ALA A 87 0.20 5.24 -0.29
N ALA A 88 -0.85 5.10 -1.11
CA ALA A 88 -1.13 5.97 -2.25
C ALA A 88 -2.63 6.11 -2.49
N GLN A 89 -3.03 7.20 -3.15
CA GLN A 89 -4.42 7.51 -3.50
C GLN A 89 -4.54 8.01 -4.93
N GLN A 90 -5.61 7.60 -5.63
CA GLN A 90 -6.02 8.15 -6.92
C GLN A 90 -7.54 8.34 -6.94
N GLY A 91 -8.00 9.59 -6.87
CA GLY A 91 -9.42 9.88 -6.68
C GLY A 91 -9.96 9.19 -5.42
N ARG A 92 -10.94 8.29 -5.58
CA ARG A 92 -11.54 7.47 -4.50
C ARG A 92 -10.86 6.12 -4.28
N LEU A 93 -9.80 5.82 -5.04
CA LEU A 93 -9.02 4.61 -4.87
C LEU A 93 -7.93 4.86 -3.84
N LEU A 94 -7.92 4.04 -2.79
CA LEU A 94 -6.91 4.07 -1.74
C LEU A 94 -6.18 2.73 -1.70
N ALA A 95 -4.86 2.74 -1.74
CA ALA A 95 -4.01 1.57 -1.66
C ALA A 95 -3.01 1.69 -0.50
N THR A 96 -2.94 0.66 0.35
CA THR A 96 -1.89 0.50 1.36
C THR A 96 -1.23 -0.87 1.19
N VAL A 97 0.08 -0.94 1.40
CA VAL A 97 0.81 -2.23 1.37
C VAL A 97 0.96 -2.86 2.76
N PHE A 98 0.59 -2.11 3.80
CA PHE A 98 0.44 -2.58 5.18
C PHE A 98 -1.02 -2.86 5.53
N HIS A 99 -1.20 -3.48 6.69
CA HIS A 99 -2.47 -3.92 7.27
C HIS A 99 -2.92 -2.99 8.41
N PRO A 100 -3.61 -1.88 8.14
CA PRO A 100 -4.14 -1.01 9.21
C PRO A 100 -5.12 -1.75 10.14
N GLU A 101 -5.79 -2.78 9.64
CA GLU A 101 -6.77 -3.60 10.36
C GLU A 101 -6.16 -4.49 11.46
N LEU A 102 -4.85 -4.70 11.44
CA LEU A 102 -4.15 -5.52 12.45
C LEU A 102 -3.67 -4.71 13.65
N THR A 103 -4.10 -3.45 13.75
CA THR A 103 -3.78 -2.56 14.87
C THR A 103 -5.04 -2.07 15.55
N GLY A 104 -4.89 -1.46 16.74
CA GLY A 104 -5.98 -0.75 17.41
C GLY A 104 -6.26 0.65 16.85
N ASP A 105 -5.56 1.08 15.79
CA ASP A 105 -5.66 2.43 15.24
C ASP A 105 -6.60 2.48 14.03
N ASP A 106 -7.75 3.15 14.18
CA ASP A 106 -8.78 3.25 13.14
C ASP A 106 -8.63 4.47 12.23
N ARG A 107 -7.59 5.30 12.41
CA ARG A 107 -7.43 6.56 11.65
C ARG A 107 -7.36 6.34 10.15
N MET A 108 -6.74 5.24 9.68
CA MET A 108 -6.70 4.90 8.25
C MET A 108 -8.10 4.56 7.71
N HIS A 109 -8.93 3.89 8.51
CA HIS A 109 -10.30 3.55 8.13
C HIS A 109 -11.18 4.81 8.09
N ARG A 110 -11.04 5.70 9.07
CA ARG A 110 -11.73 7.00 9.08
C ARG A 110 -11.32 7.87 7.89
N PHE A 111 -10.03 7.89 7.56
CA PHE A 111 -9.53 8.56 6.35
C PHE A 111 -10.21 8.03 5.10
N PHE A 112 -10.30 6.70 4.94
CA PHE A 112 -10.99 6.08 3.81
C PHE A 112 -12.48 6.46 3.71
N LEU A 113 -13.20 6.50 4.84
CA LEU A 113 -14.62 6.88 4.87
C LEU A 113 -14.87 8.35 4.49
N ALA A 114 -13.85 9.20 4.55
CA ALA A 114 -13.94 10.62 4.21
C ALA A 114 -13.58 10.94 2.74
N LEU A 115 -13.26 9.93 1.92
CA LEU A 115 -12.88 10.10 0.49
C LEU A 115 -14.06 10.32 -0.46
#